data_AF-A0A4Q3Y301-F1
#
_entry.id   AF-A0A4Q3Y301-F1
#
_cell.length_a   1.000
_cell.length_b   1.000
_cell.length_c   1.000
_cell.angle_alpha   90.00
_cell.angle_beta   90.00
_cell.angle_gamma   90.00
#
_symmetry.space_group_name_H-M   'P 1'
#
loop_
_entity.id
_entity.type
_entity.pdbx_description
1 polymer ?
#
loop_
_entity_poly.entity_id
_entity_poly.type
_entity_poly.pdbx_seq_one_letter_code
_entity_poly.pdbx_strand_id
1 'polypeptide(L)' 'MDKWQYWTESINITERWNAKRQVEAIAKFNEYLNHLGSQGWELISYQEVLMTGNLTGNIKGRNYMAIFKRRTS' A
#
# COMPACT_ATOMS: atom_id res chain seq x y z
N MET A 1 20.35 18.74 -13.57
CA MET A 1 18.90 18.51 -13.38
C MET A 1 18.75 17.37 -12.43
N ASP A 2 17.88 17.51 -11.43
CA ASP A 2 17.62 16.45 -10.47
C ASP A 2 16.78 15.37 -11.12
N LYS A 3 17.25 14.12 -11.04
CA LYS A 3 16.51 12.96 -11.50
C LYS A 3 15.70 12.38 -10.34
N TRP A 4 14.46 12.03 -10.62
CA TRP A 4 13.54 11.47 -9.64
C TRP A 4 13.17 10.05 -10.02
N GLN A 5 13.13 9.17 -9.03
CA GLN A 5 12.53 7.85 -9.12
C GLN A 5 11.20 7.86 -8.39
N TYR A 6 10.24 7.08 -8.90
CA TYR A 6 8.95 6.86 -8.30
C TYR A 6 8.77 5.37 -8.04
N TRP A 7 8.12 5.04 -6.93
CA TRP A 7 7.86 3.67 -6.51
C TRP A 7 6.46 3.56 -5.96
N THR A 8 5.75 2.48 -6.26
CA THR A 8 4.37 2.27 -5.78
C THR A 8 4.28 0.89 -5.17
N GLU A 9 3.71 0.82 -3.97
CA GLU A 9 3.45 -0.41 -3.25
C GLU A 9 1.99 -0.51 -2.88
N SER A 10 1.46 -1.73 -2.88
CA SER A 10 0.08 -1.91 -2.45
C SER A 10 -0.16 -3.26 -1.79
N ILE A 11 -1.18 -3.28 -0.93
CA ILE A 11 -1.68 -4.51 -0.32
C ILE A 11 -3.20 -4.58 -0.42
N ASN A 12 -3.70 -5.78 -0.75
CA ASN A 12 -5.13 -6.09 -0.77
C ASN A 12 -5.53 -6.79 0.52
N ILE A 13 -6.40 -6.17 1.31
CA ILE A 13 -7.03 -6.78 2.47
C ILE A 13 -8.46 -7.16 2.11
N THR A 14 -8.75 -8.46 2.07
CA THR A 14 -10.05 -8.97 1.64
C THR A 14 -10.98 -9.27 2.81
N GLU A 15 -12.29 -9.15 2.61
CA GLU A 15 -13.33 -9.46 3.61
C GLU A 15 -13.29 -10.92 4.10
N ARG A 16 -12.72 -11.82 3.29
CA ARG A 16 -12.64 -13.26 3.58
C ARG A 16 -11.56 -13.59 4.61
N TRP A 17 -10.65 -12.67 4.89
CA TRP A 17 -9.60 -12.90 5.86
C TRP A 17 -10.14 -12.70 7.27
N ASN A 18 -9.76 -13.57 8.20
CA ASN A 18 -10.05 -13.33 9.60
C ASN A 18 -9.28 -12.08 10.11
N ALA A 19 -9.77 -11.47 11.18
CA ALA A 19 -9.21 -10.22 11.71
C ALA A 19 -7.71 -10.33 12.03
N LYS A 20 -7.26 -11.45 12.59
CA LYS A 20 -5.85 -11.70 12.90
C LYS A 20 -4.97 -11.59 11.65
N ARG A 21 -5.35 -12.26 10.56
CA ARG A 21 -4.62 -12.22 9.29
C ARG A 21 -4.61 -10.82 8.68
N GLN A 22 -5.70 -10.06 8.81
CA GLN A 22 -5.75 -8.67 8.31
C GLN A 22 -4.74 -7.79 9.07
N VAL A 23 -4.72 -7.88 10.40
CA VAL A 23 -3.78 -7.12 11.25
C VAL A 23 -2.33 -7.49 10.95
N GLU A 24 -2.02 -8.79 10.85
CA GLU A 24 -0.67 -9.26 10.53
C GLU A 24 -0.20 -8.78 9.16
N ALA A 25 -1.08 -8.76 8.17
CA ALA A 25 -0.77 -8.28 6.84
C ALA A 25 -0.50 -6.77 6.80
N ILE A 26 -1.31 -5.98 7.51
CA ILE A 26 -1.09 -4.53 7.65
C ILE A 26 0.24 -4.25 8.38
N ALA A 27 0.53 -4.99 9.46
CA ALA A 27 1.78 -4.82 10.19
C ALA A 27 3.01 -5.10 9.30
N LYS A 28 2.99 -6.19 8.54
CA LYS A 28 4.06 -6.52 7.57
C LYS A 28 4.19 -5.47 6.47
N PHE A 29 3.07 -4.95 5.97
CA PHE A 29 3.09 -3.89 4.98
C PHE A 29 3.73 -2.62 5.53
N ASN A 30 3.34 -2.20 6.75
CA ASN A 30 3.94 -1.05 7.41
C ASN A 30 5.45 -1.22 7.64
N GLU A 31 5.89 -2.40 8.07
CA GLU A 31 7.32 -2.71 8.22
C GLU A 31 8.06 -2.55 6.88
N TYR A 32 7.47 -3.04 5.79
CA TYR A 32 8.04 -2.90 4.46
C TYR A 32 8.08 -1.44 3.98
N LEU A 33 7.03 -0.65 4.21
CA LEU A 33 7.03 0.78 3.87
C LEU A 33 8.09 1.55 4.68
N ASN A 34 8.27 1.22 5.96
CA ASN A 34 9.33 1.80 6.78
C ASN A 34 10.73 1.41 6.27
N HIS A 35 10.90 0.20 5.75
CA HIS A 35 12.13 -0.22 5.08
C HIS A 35 12.40 0.61 3.81
N LEU A 36 11.38 0.94 3.02
CA LEU A 36 11.55 1.87 1.89
C LEU A 36 11.97 3.26 2.40
N GLY A 37 11.34 3.73 3.47
CA GLY A 37 11.71 5.00 4.13
C GLY A 37 13.19 5.04 4.53
N SER A 38 13.72 3.96 5.11
CA SER A 38 15.14 3.89 5.50
C SER A 38 16.11 3.86 4.30
N GLN A 39 15.62 3.51 3.11
CA GLN A 39 16.37 3.61 1.84
C GLN A 39 16.26 4.99 1.17
N GLY A 40 15.66 5.96 1.85
CA GLY A 40 15.48 7.33 1.35
C GLY A 40 14.27 7.52 0.44
N TRP A 41 13.33 6.57 0.39
CA TRP A 41 12.06 6.78 -0.28
C TRP A 41 11.13 7.64 0.57
N GLU A 42 10.63 8.72 0.00
CA GLU A 42 9.69 9.63 0.65
C GLU A 42 8.27 9.29 0.20
N LEU A 43 7.38 9.00 1.16
CA LEU A 43 5.96 8.81 0.88
C LEU A 43 5.35 10.14 0.44
N ILE A 44 4.75 10.17 -0.75
CA ILE A 44 4.13 11.37 -1.32
C ILE A 44 2.62 11.28 -1.45
N SER A 45 2.08 10.08 -1.50
CA SER A 45 0.63 9.87 -1.54
C SER A 45 0.29 8.51 -0.97
N TYR A 46 -0.87 8.45 -0.33
CA TYR A 46 -1.48 7.24 0.16
C TYR A 46 -2.93 7.23 -0.32
N GLN A 47 -3.37 6.09 -0.85
CA GLN A 47 -4.72 5.90 -1.34
C GLN A 47 -5.31 4.64 -0.75
N GLU A 48 -6.60 4.72 -0.45
CA GLU A 48 -7.40 3.59 -0.06
C GLU A 48 -8.52 3.42 -1.08
N VAL A 49 -8.55 2.25 -1.73
CA VAL A 49 -9.53 1.93 -2.76
C VAL A 49 -10.40 0.79 -2.27
N LEU A 50 -11.72 1.01 -2.22
CA LEU A 50 -12.67 -0.06 -1.95
C LEU A 50 -12.68 -1.04 -3.12
N MET A 51 -12.47 -2.31 -2.81
CA MET A 51 -12.63 -3.38 -3.79
C MET A 51 -14.09 -3.83 -3.77
N THR A 52 -14.83 -3.62 -4.84
CA THR A 52 -16.24 -4.05 -4.95
C THR A 52 -16.37 -5.29 -5.83
N GLY A 53 -17.28 -6.19 -5.46
CA GLY A 53 -17.58 -7.36 -6.28
C GLY A 53 -18.32 -6.93 -7.55
N ASN A 54 -17.78 -7.27 -8.72
CA ASN A 54 -18.28 -6.81 -10.02
C ASN A 54 -19.78 -7.09 -10.24
N LEU A 55 -20.30 -8.20 -9.70
CA LEU A 55 -21.70 -8.60 -9.86
C LEU A 55 -22.60 -8.17 -8.71
N THR A 56 -22.07 -8.08 -7.49
CA THR A 56 -22.88 -7.89 -6.28
C THR A 56 -22.88 -6.46 -5.77
N GLY A 57 -21.93 -5.61 -6.21
CA GLY A 57 -21.70 -4.27 -5.66
C GLY A 57 -21.13 -4.25 -4.23
N ASN A 58 -21.27 -5.35 -3.48
CA ASN A 58 -20.75 -5.48 -2.13
C ASN A 58 -19.23 -5.23 -2.06
N ILE A 59 -18.81 -4.54 -1.01
CA ILE A 59 -17.38 -4.37 -0.66
C ILE A 59 -16.80 -5.76 -0.36
N LYS A 60 -15.70 -6.09 -1.03
CA LYS A 60 -14.93 -7.34 -0.93
C LYS A 60 -13.58 -7.16 -0.27
N GLY A 61 -13.19 -5.91 0.00
CA GLY A 61 -11.92 -5.60 0.61
C GLY A 61 -11.52 -4.14 0.41
N ARG A 62 -10.30 -3.84 0.83
CA ARG A 62 -9.63 -2.55 0.68
C ARG A 62 -8.26 -2.80 0.05
N ASN A 63 -7.92 -2.03 -0.98
CA ASN A 63 -6.56 -1.92 -1.47
C ASN A 63 -5.95 -0.67 -0.83
N TYR A 64 -4.81 -0.85 -0.18
CA TYR A 64 -4.01 0.25 0.36
C TYR A 64 -2.82 0.44 -0.56
N MET A 65 -2.64 1.65 -1.10
CA MET A 65 -1.59 1.96 -2.05
C MET A 65 -0.76 3.14 -1.54
N ALA A 66 0.56 2.94 -1.49
CA ALA A 66 1.54 3.91 -1.06
C ALA A 66 2.43 4.29 -2.25
N ILE A 67 2.54 5.57 -2.53
CA ILE A 67 3.32 6.13 -3.64
C ILE A 67 4.49 6.91 -3.05
N PHE A 68 5.68 6.60 -3.52
CA PHE A 68 6.93 7.17 -3.05
C PHE A 68 7.68 7.88 -4.17
N LYS A 69 8.54 8.82 -3.77
CA LYS A 69 9.59 9.39 -4.63
C LYS A 69 10.94 9.32 -3.94
N ARG A 70 12.01 9.33 -4.72
CA ARG A 70 13.37 9.54 -4.22
C ARG A 70 14.20 10.27 -5.26
N ARG A 71 15.04 11.21 -4.82
CA ARG A 71 16.02 11.85 -5.70
C ARG A 71 17.15 10.86 -5.98
N THR A 72 17.47 10.66 -7.24
CA THR A 72 18.73 10.01 -7.62
C THR A 72 19.77 11.11 -7.77
N SER A 73 20.84 11.00 -6.98
CA SER A 73 22.08 11.77 -7.13
C SER A 73 22.57 11.75 -8.58
#